data_AF-A0A2B7YEK1-F1
#
_entry.id   AF-A0A2B7YEK1-F1
#
_cell.length_a   1.000
_cell.length_b   1.000
_cell.length_c   1.000
_cell.angle_alpha   90.00
_cell.angle_beta   90.00
_cell.angle_gamma   90.00
#
_symmetry.space_group_name_H-M   'P 1'
#
loop_
_entity.id
_entity.type
_entity.pdbx_description
1 polymer ?
#
loop_
_entity_poly.entity_id
_entity_poly.type
_entity_poly.pdbx_seq_one_letter_code
_entity_poly.pdbx_strand_id
1 'polypeptide(L)'
;MNFRGIEVSKHICFENNYSGFNSIMEKIEEIKSKNNFLSVIVGMEPTGHYWKTFATFLHNNGVKVVQVNPYHTKKAKELDDNSQTKSDKKDALVIAKLIKDGRYSTIYFPEGEYANLRNLSNTRLEVSRLLNICKNRIHACVDEYFPEFETVFKSFIKGKVALHILKRIPFPTDILELTLKEIILIIREAAKKSVGKKKAEELIRAAKVVLTPKSWTNLI
;
A
#
# COMPACT_ATOMS: atom_id res chain seq x y z
N MET A 1 -21.39 -1.09 25.28
CA MET A 1 -21.39 -2.15 26.32
C MET A 1 -20.80 -1.56 27.60
N ASN A 2 -21.33 -1.90 28.77
CA ASN A 2 -20.78 -1.44 30.05
C ASN A 2 -19.70 -2.39 30.59
N PHE A 3 -19.11 -2.05 31.74
CA PHE A 3 -18.06 -2.85 32.40
C PHE A 3 -18.49 -4.27 32.81
N ARG A 4 -19.80 -4.53 32.92
CA ARG A 4 -20.38 -5.86 33.22
C ARG A 4 -20.60 -6.72 31.98
N GLY A 5 -20.34 -6.19 30.78
CA GLY A 5 -20.59 -6.90 29.53
C GLY A 5 -22.01 -6.75 28.97
N ILE A 6 -22.81 -5.83 29.51
CA ILE A 6 -24.20 -5.60 29.08
C ILE A 6 -24.22 -4.56 27.96
N GLU A 7 -24.94 -4.85 26.88
CA GLU A 7 -25.24 -3.88 25.82
C GLU A 7 -26.17 -2.78 26.35
N VAL A 8 -25.78 -1.52 26.15
CA VAL A 8 -26.50 -0.33 26.68
C VAL A 8 -27.19 0.49 25.59
N SER A 9 -26.97 0.12 24.33
CA SER A 9 -27.54 0.77 23.15
C SER A 9 -27.56 -0.22 21.99
N LYS A 10 -28.48 0.00 21.05
CA LYS A 10 -28.46 -0.66 19.74
C LYS A 10 -27.26 -0.20 18.92
N HIS A 11 -27.01 -0.91 17.81
CA HIS A 11 -26.00 -0.55 16.82
C HIS A 11 -26.26 0.86 16.27
N ILE A 12 -25.18 1.64 16.10
CA ILE A 12 -25.24 3.03 15.62
C ILE A 12 -24.37 3.14 14.38
N CYS A 13 -24.97 3.57 13.27
CA CYS A 13 -24.25 3.95 12.06
C CYS A 13 -24.06 5.47 12.03
N PHE A 14 -22.96 5.91 11.41
CA PHE A 14 -22.67 7.31 11.15
C PHE A 14 -21.76 7.42 9.92
N GLU A 15 -21.75 8.59 9.28
CA GLU A 15 -20.90 8.85 8.13
C GLU A 15 -19.47 9.23 8.54
N ASN A 16 -18.47 8.90 7.73
CA ASN A 16 -17.08 9.25 7.98
C ASN A 16 -16.78 10.70 7.57
N ASN A 17 -17.51 11.65 8.16
CA ASN A 17 -17.36 13.10 7.95
C ASN A 17 -17.65 13.85 9.26
N TYR A 18 -17.40 15.16 9.27
CA TYR A 18 -17.56 15.99 10.47
C TYR A 18 -18.99 15.94 11.06
N SER A 19 -20.02 15.94 10.23
CA SER A 19 -21.42 15.84 10.67
C SER A 19 -21.70 14.49 11.35
N GLY A 20 -21.27 13.40 10.72
CA GLY A 20 -21.38 12.06 11.28
C GLY A 20 -20.60 11.89 12.60
N PHE A 21 -19.41 12.50 12.70
CA PHE A 21 -18.61 12.52 13.91
C PHE A 21 -19.27 13.27 15.07
N ASN A 22 -19.90 14.42 14.81
CA ASN A 22 -20.70 15.11 15.82
C ASN A 22 -21.92 14.29 16.23
N SER A 23 -22.62 13.68 15.26
CA SER A 23 -23.80 12.85 15.56
C SER A 23 -23.47 11.67 16.47
N ILE A 24 -22.33 11.00 16.27
CA ILE A 24 -21.92 9.91 17.16
C ILE A 24 -21.44 10.43 18.52
N MET A 25 -20.82 11.60 18.58
CA MET A 25 -20.41 12.23 19.84
C MET A 25 -21.62 12.60 20.71
N GLU A 26 -22.65 13.20 20.12
CA GLU A 26 -23.92 13.50 20.80
C GLU A 26 -24.55 12.23 21.37
N LYS A 27 -24.60 11.15 20.59
CA LYS A 27 -25.11 9.85 21.05
C LYS A 27 -24.28 9.25 22.18
N ILE A 28 -22.95 9.40 22.13
CA ILE A 28 -22.06 8.93 23.21
C ILE A 28 -22.39 9.66 24.52
N GLU A 29 -22.52 10.99 24.48
CA GLU A 29 -22.85 11.79 25.67
C GLU A 29 -24.29 11.54 26.17
N GLU A 30 -25.25 11.32 25.26
CA GLU A 30 -26.61 10.91 25.61
C GLU A 30 -26.61 9.57 26.38
N ILE A 31 -25.92 8.55 25.85
CA ILE A 31 -25.83 7.22 26.48
C ILE A 31 -25.12 7.32 27.83
N LYS A 32 -24.03 8.08 27.90
CA LYS A 32 -23.25 8.29 29.12
C LYS A 32 -24.11 8.92 30.21
N SER A 33 -24.84 9.98 29.88
CA SER A 33 -25.70 10.72 30.81
C SER A 33 -26.89 9.89 31.27
N LYS A 34 -27.61 9.23 30.34
CA LYS A 34 -28.77 8.39 30.68
C LYS A 34 -28.45 7.24 31.62
N ASN A 35 -27.23 6.73 31.60
CA ASN A 35 -26.80 5.58 32.39
C ASN A 35 -25.87 5.97 33.56
N ASN A 36 -25.61 7.26 33.80
CA ASN A 36 -24.69 7.76 34.82
C ASN A 36 -23.28 7.14 34.73
N PHE A 37 -22.74 6.98 33.52
CA PHE A 37 -21.37 6.49 33.34
C PHE A 37 -20.33 7.57 33.57
N LEU A 38 -19.28 7.25 34.33
CA LEU A 38 -18.17 8.17 34.63
C LEU A 38 -17.30 8.48 33.41
N SER A 39 -17.11 7.49 32.53
CA SER A 39 -16.23 7.61 31.37
C SER A 39 -16.66 6.67 30.25
N VAL A 40 -16.19 6.99 29.04
CA VAL A 40 -16.39 6.19 27.84
C VAL A 40 -15.03 5.89 27.23
N ILE A 41 -14.85 4.64 26.80
CA ILE A 41 -13.70 4.21 26.02
C ILE A 41 -14.22 3.77 24.66
N VAL A 42 -13.67 4.36 23.60
CA VAL A 42 -13.95 3.94 22.22
C VAL A 42 -12.79 3.10 21.75
N GLY A 43 -13.04 1.87 21.32
CA GLY A 43 -12.00 1.06 20.71
C GLY A 43 -12.26 0.80 19.24
N MET A 44 -11.16 0.75 18.50
CA MET A 44 -11.16 0.56 17.06
C MET A 44 -10.22 -0.60 16.70
N GLU A 45 -10.59 -1.35 15.68
CA GLU A 45 -9.65 -2.24 15.01
C GLU A 45 -9.06 -1.48 13.82
N PRO A 46 -7.74 -1.18 13.81
CA PRO A 46 -7.14 -0.38 12.75
C PRO A 46 -7.00 -1.21 11.46
N THR A 47 -8.07 -1.27 10.68
CA THR A 47 -8.09 -1.79 9.31
C THR A 47 -8.18 -0.62 8.33
N GLY A 48 -7.07 -0.34 7.63
CA GLY A 48 -7.01 0.77 6.67
C GLY A 48 -6.83 2.15 7.33
N HIS A 49 -7.40 3.19 6.70
CA HIS A 49 -7.12 4.60 7.04
C HIS A 49 -8.27 5.37 7.69
N TYR A 50 -9.53 4.93 7.50
CA TYR A 50 -10.72 5.67 7.94
C TYR A 50 -10.74 5.94 9.45
N TRP A 51 -10.31 4.96 10.26
CA TRP A 51 -10.26 5.07 11.71
C TRP A 51 -9.42 6.25 12.21
N LYS A 52 -8.40 6.69 11.46
CA LYS A 52 -7.47 7.75 11.91
C LYS A 52 -8.20 9.08 12.15
N THR A 53 -9.02 9.49 11.17
CA THR A 53 -9.74 10.76 11.25
C THR A 53 -10.73 10.80 12.40
N PHE A 54 -11.46 9.70 12.60
CA PHE A 54 -12.42 9.58 13.70
C PHE A 54 -11.71 9.46 15.07
N ALA A 55 -10.61 8.70 15.16
CA ALA A 55 -9.82 8.58 16.37
C ALA A 55 -9.21 9.93 16.80
N THR A 56 -8.69 10.72 15.85
CA THR A 56 -8.20 12.08 16.13
C THR A 56 -9.33 12.99 16.57
N PHE A 57 -10.50 12.95 15.91
CA PHE A 57 -11.67 13.74 16.33
C PHE A 57 -12.07 13.43 17.79
N LEU A 58 -12.18 12.15 18.15
CA LEU A 58 -12.53 11.72 19.50
C LEU A 58 -11.45 12.12 20.52
N HIS A 59 -10.18 11.95 20.17
CA HIS A 59 -9.05 12.33 21.02
C HIS A 59 -9.07 13.83 21.34
N ASN A 60 -9.28 14.68 20.32
CA ASN A 60 -9.37 16.13 20.48
C ASN A 60 -10.59 16.57 21.30
N ASN A 61 -11.65 15.75 21.36
CA ASN A 61 -12.84 15.96 22.21
C ASN A 61 -12.71 15.27 23.59
N GLY A 62 -11.52 14.82 23.98
CA GLY A 62 -11.27 14.26 25.32
C GLY A 62 -11.76 12.82 25.54
N VAL A 63 -12.17 12.12 24.48
CA VAL A 63 -12.60 10.72 24.55
C VAL A 63 -11.39 9.80 24.49
N LYS A 64 -11.31 8.83 25.40
CA LYS A 64 -10.24 7.83 25.39
C LYS A 64 -10.43 6.86 24.23
N VAL A 65 -9.51 6.90 23.26
CA VAL A 65 -9.49 5.98 22.12
C VAL A 65 -8.42 4.91 22.31
N VAL A 66 -8.78 3.66 22.08
CA VAL A 66 -7.89 2.50 22.16
C VAL A 66 -7.94 1.69 20.87
N GLN A 67 -6.91 0.89 20.63
CA GLN A 67 -6.87 -0.02 19.49
C GLN A 67 -6.86 -1.47 19.95
N VAL A 68 -7.56 -2.32 19.21
CA VAL A 68 -7.53 -3.78 19.37
C VAL A 68 -6.80 -4.38 18.18
N ASN A 69 -5.86 -5.30 18.44
CA ASN A 69 -5.11 -5.96 17.38
C ASN A 69 -6.06 -6.86 16.55
N PRO A 70 -6.11 -6.73 15.21
CA PRO A 70 -6.95 -7.57 14.35
C PRO A 70 -6.75 -9.08 14.57
N TYR A 71 -5.53 -9.51 14.93
CA TYR A 71 -5.25 -10.90 15.27
C TYR A 71 -6.02 -11.37 16.50
N HIS A 72 -6.12 -10.54 17.55
CA HIS A 72 -6.88 -10.88 18.75
C HIS A 72 -8.38 -10.89 18.49
N THR A 73 -8.89 -9.95 17.68
CA THR A 73 -10.30 -9.97 17.26
C THR A 73 -10.61 -11.24 16.48
N LYS A 74 -9.74 -11.64 15.55
CA LYS A 74 -9.91 -12.88 14.76
C LYS A 74 -9.96 -14.11 15.67
N LYS A 75 -8.99 -14.25 16.59
CA LYS A 75 -8.95 -15.38 17.53
C LYS A 75 -10.17 -15.40 18.46
N ALA A 76 -10.66 -14.24 18.89
CA ALA A 76 -11.86 -14.15 19.70
C ALA A 76 -13.12 -14.57 18.92
N LYS A 77 -13.22 -14.19 17.64
CA LYS A 77 -14.29 -14.67 16.75
C LYS A 77 -14.26 -16.19 16.58
N GLU A 78 -13.09 -16.78 16.39
CA GLU A 78 -12.96 -18.24 16.26
C GLU A 78 -13.41 -19.00 17.52
N LEU A 79 -13.27 -18.39 18.70
CA LEU A 79 -13.70 -18.99 19.97
C LEU A 79 -15.20 -18.77 20.26
N ASP A 80 -15.72 -17.60 19.91
CA ASP A 80 -17.11 -17.19 20.21
C ASP A 80 -18.13 -17.58 19.13
N ASP A 81 -17.70 -17.68 17.85
CA ASP A 81 -18.59 -17.72 16.68
C ASP A 81 -18.53 -19.11 16.01
N ASN A 82 -19.57 -19.91 16.23
CA ASN A 82 -19.83 -21.16 15.48
C ASN A 82 -20.62 -20.88 14.18
N SER A 83 -20.58 -19.64 13.66
CA SER A 83 -21.40 -19.14 12.54
C SER A 83 -20.57 -18.32 11.55
N GLN A 84 -20.68 -18.64 10.25
CA GLN A 84 -19.93 -18.02 9.15
C GLN A 84 -20.37 -16.59 8.77
N THR A 85 -21.37 -16.00 9.44
CA THR A 85 -21.93 -14.71 9.03
C THR A 85 -21.18 -13.52 9.65
N LYS A 86 -20.40 -12.82 8.81
CA LYS A 86 -19.75 -11.54 9.15
C LYS A 86 -20.80 -10.44 9.25
N SER A 87 -20.82 -9.69 10.35
CA SER A 87 -21.64 -8.49 10.51
C SER A 87 -20.88 -7.47 11.35
N ASP A 88 -20.88 -6.20 10.93
CA ASP A 88 -20.23 -5.10 11.66
C ASP A 88 -20.71 -5.00 13.11
N LYS A 89 -21.96 -5.39 13.38
CA LYS A 89 -22.51 -5.48 14.74
C LYS A 89 -21.76 -6.52 15.59
N LYS A 90 -21.57 -7.73 15.08
CA LYS A 90 -20.84 -8.79 15.81
C LYS A 90 -19.39 -8.37 16.04
N ASP A 91 -18.77 -7.79 15.03
CA ASP A 91 -17.38 -7.34 15.08
C ASP A 91 -17.18 -6.25 16.15
N ALA A 92 -18.08 -5.26 16.20
CA ALA A 92 -18.07 -4.23 17.23
C ALA A 92 -18.26 -4.80 18.65
N LEU A 93 -19.10 -5.83 18.81
CA LEU A 93 -19.29 -6.50 20.10
C LEU A 93 -18.05 -7.27 20.54
N VAL A 94 -17.39 -8.01 19.64
CA VAL A 94 -16.13 -8.71 19.94
C VAL A 94 -15.05 -7.72 20.37
N ILE A 95 -14.89 -6.61 19.63
CA ILE A 95 -13.96 -5.53 20.00
C ILE A 95 -14.29 -4.99 21.39
N ALA A 96 -15.56 -4.71 21.67
CA ALA A 96 -15.98 -4.18 22.96
C ALA A 96 -15.75 -5.18 24.12
N LYS A 97 -15.89 -6.50 23.88
CA LYS A 97 -15.55 -7.54 24.89
C LYS A 97 -14.05 -7.53 25.19
N LEU A 98 -13.21 -7.48 24.16
CA LEU A 98 -11.75 -7.42 24.32
C LEU A 98 -11.33 -6.18 25.11
N ILE A 99 -11.97 -5.03 24.87
CA ILE A 99 -11.71 -3.80 25.61
C ILE A 99 -12.08 -3.94 27.09
N LYS A 100 -13.28 -4.50 27.36
CA LYS A 100 -13.75 -4.78 28.73
C LYS A 100 -12.75 -5.66 29.48
N ASP A 101 -12.14 -6.63 28.80
CA ASP A 101 -11.14 -7.54 29.37
C ASP A 101 -9.72 -6.94 29.44
N GLY A 102 -9.55 -5.66 29.09
CA GLY A 102 -8.25 -4.99 29.11
C GLY A 102 -7.32 -5.37 27.96
N ARG A 103 -7.80 -6.12 26.95
CA ARG A 103 -7.01 -6.61 25.81
C ARG A 103 -6.98 -5.58 24.68
N TYR A 104 -6.44 -4.40 24.98
CA TYR A 104 -6.28 -3.30 24.04
C TYR A 104 -4.93 -2.62 24.22
N SER A 105 -4.55 -1.77 23.25
CA SER A 105 -3.39 -0.89 23.36
C SER A 105 -3.82 0.57 23.23
N THR A 106 -3.07 1.47 23.85
CA THR A 106 -3.27 2.91 23.67
C THR A 106 -2.79 3.35 22.28
N ILE A 107 -3.46 4.35 21.72
CA ILE A 107 -3.05 4.94 20.46
C ILE A 107 -2.09 6.09 20.77
N TYR A 108 -0.94 6.08 20.09
CA TYR A 108 -0.04 7.23 20.08
C TYR A 108 -0.47 8.20 18.99
N PHE A 109 -0.92 9.38 19.41
CA PHE A 109 -1.24 10.54 18.58
C PHE A 109 -0.04 11.49 18.59
N PRO A 110 0.92 11.36 17.65
CA PRO A 110 2.02 12.30 17.58
C PRO A 110 1.49 13.67 17.18
N GLU A 111 2.06 14.72 17.77
CA GLU A 111 1.74 16.12 17.50
C GLU A 111 2.98 16.86 16.98
N GLY A 112 2.75 17.99 16.30
CA GLY A 112 3.81 18.85 15.77
C GLY A 112 4.85 18.10 14.93
N GLU A 113 6.12 18.29 15.26
CA GLU A 113 7.24 17.71 14.51
C GLU A 113 7.22 16.18 14.48
N TYR A 114 6.77 15.51 15.54
CA TYR A 114 6.68 14.04 15.54
C TYR A 114 5.60 13.54 14.57
N ALA A 115 4.51 14.28 14.41
CA ALA A 115 3.46 13.96 13.43
C ALA A 115 4.02 14.08 12.01
N ASN A 116 4.74 15.17 11.75
CA ASN A 116 5.41 15.42 10.47
C ASN A 116 6.41 14.32 10.13
N LEU A 117 7.27 13.94 11.07
CA LEU A 117 8.25 12.86 10.90
C LEU A 117 7.57 11.51 10.60
N ARG A 118 6.48 11.18 11.31
CA ARG A 118 5.73 9.95 11.06
C ARG A 118 5.12 9.95 9.66
N ASN A 119 4.53 11.06 9.24
CA ASN A 119 3.96 11.21 7.90
C ASN A 119 5.03 11.06 6.82
N LEU A 120 6.16 11.77 6.94
CA LEU A 120 7.28 11.67 6.01
C LEU A 120 7.83 10.25 5.92
N SER A 121 7.99 9.56 7.06
CA SER A 121 8.46 8.17 7.09
C SER A 121 7.51 7.23 6.34
N ASN A 122 6.20 7.37 6.57
CA ASN A 122 5.18 6.58 5.88
C ASN A 122 5.16 6.87 4.37
N THR A 123 5.18 8.14 3.97
CA THR A 123 5.22 8.54 2.56
C THR A 123 6.47 7.99 1.86
N ARG A 124 7.64 8.06 2.51
CA ARG A 124 8.88 7.48 1.97
C ARG A 124 8.75 5.98 1.73
N LEU A 125 8.20 5.24 2.69
CA LEU A 125 7.96 3.80 2.55
C LEU A 125 7.02 3.50 1.38
N GLU A 126 5.94 4.27 1.25
CA GLU A 126 4.98 4.11 0.16
C GLU A 126 5.60 4.38 -1.21
N VAL A 127 6.31 5.50 -1.37
CA VAL A 127 7.01 5.85 -2.61
C VAL A 127 8.05 4.79 -2.96
N SER A 128 8.78 4.27 -1.95
CA SER A 128 9.78 3.20 -2.17
C SER A 128 9.13 1.90 -2.66
N ARG A 129 7.98 1.55 -2.09
CA ARG A 129 7.18 0.39 -2.53
C ARG A 129 6.70 0.58 -3.97
N LEU A 130 6.12 1.74 -4.29
CA LEU A 130 5.64 2.06 -5.63
C LEU A 130 6.78 2.04 -6.66
N LEU A 131 7.93 2.58 -6.30
CA LEU A 131 9.13 2.52 -7.14
C LEU A 131 9.51 1.07 -7.45
N ASN A 132 9.52 0.19 -6.46
CA ASN A 132 9.84 -1.23 -6.68
C ASN A 132 8.78 -1.92 -7.56
N ILE A 133 7.49 -1.61 -7.37
CA ILE A 133 6.42 -2.11 -8.24
C ILE A 133 6.66 -1.68 -9.70
N CYS A 134 6.96 -0.40 -9.93
CA CYS A 134 7.27 0.09 -11.28
C CYS A 134 8.50 -0.61 -11.88
N LYS A 135 9.57 -0.79 -11.13
CA LYS A 135 10.77 -1.51 -11.59
C LYS A 135 10.43 -2.94 -12.00
N ASN A 136 9.68 -3.66 -11.18
CA ASN A 136 9.30 -5.05 -11.46
C ASN A 136 8.40 -5.14 -12.70
N ARG A 137 7.50 -4.17 -12.90
CA ARG A 137 6.69 -4.10 -14.14
C ARG A 137 7.55 -3.89 -15.37
N ILE A 138 8.55 -3.00 -15.31
CA ILE A 138 9.47 -2.79 -16.44
C ILE A 138 10.29 -4.06 -16.69
N HIS A 139 10.77 -4.76 -15.65
CA HIS A 139 11.44 -6.05 -15.80
C HIS A 139 10.55 -7.07 -16.50
N ALA A 140 9.31 -7.26 -16.04
CA ALA A 140 8.37 -8.19 -16.65
C ALA A 140 8.12 -7.88 -18.14
N CYS A 141 7.94 -6.60 -18.51
CA CYS A 141 7.79 -6.22 -19.91
C CYS A 141 9.06 -6.50 -20.73
N VAL A 142 10.24 -6.24 -20.19
CA VAL A 142 11.50 -6.55 -20.89
C VAL A 142 11.68 -8.05 -21.06
N ASP A 143 11.37 -8.85 -20.04
CA ASP A 143 11.47 -10.31 -20.10
C ASP A 143 10.49 -10.90 -21.13
N GLU A 144 9.31 -10.31 -21.28
CA GLU A 144 8.28 -10.75 -22.23
C GLU A 144 8.62 -10.40 -23.69
N TYR A 145 9.12 -9.19 -23.96
CA TYR A 145 9.29 -8.69 -25.32
C TYR A 145 10.74 -8.62 -25.81
N PHE A 146 11.72 -8.58 -24.91
CA PHE A 146 13.14 -8.49 -25.24
C PHE A 146 14.06 -9.08 -24.13
N PRO A 147 13.97 -10.39 -23.85
CA PRO A 147 14.69 -11.01 -22.74
C PRO A 147 16.22 -10.87 -22.82
N GLU A 148 16.79 -10.81 -24.02
CA GLU A 148 18.23 -10.63 -24.24
C GLU A 148 18.72 -9.21 -23.91
N PHE A 149 17.82 -8.25 -23.64
CA PHE A 149 18.20 -6.87 -23.32
C PHE A 149 19.11 -6.79 -22.09
N GLU A 150 18.88 -7.61 -21.07
CA GLU A 150 19.67 -7.63 -19.85
C GLU A 150 21.09 -8.18 -20.07
N THR A 151 21.32 -8.96 -21.14
CA THR A 151 22.68 -9.40 -21.53
C THR A 151 23.54 -8.22 -21.97
N VAL A 152 22.92 -7.20 -22.58
CA VAL A 152 23.56 -5.94 -22.99
C VAL A 152 23.65 -4.99 -21.79
N PHE A 153 22.60 -4.95 -20.96
CA PHE A 153 22.48 -4.02 -19.84
C PHE A 153 22.13 -4.74 -18.52
N LYS A 154 23.13 -5.40 -17.89
CA LYS A 154 22.99 -6.19 -16.64
C LYS A 154 22.28 -5.54 -15.45
N SER A 155 22.11 -4.22 -15.44
CA SER A 155 21.37 -3.50 -14.40
C SER A 155 20.63 -2.33 -15.03
N PHE A 156 19.86 -2.64 -16.08
CA PHE A 156 19.28 -1.64 -16.97
C PHE A 156 18.39 -0.63 -16.26
N ILE A 157 17.65 -1.04 -15.22
CA ILE A 157 16.84 -0.13 -14.39
C ILE A 157 17.66 0.99 -13.73
N LYS A 158 18.94 0.77 -13.45
CA LYS A 158 19.84 1.80 -12.89
C LYS A 158 20.60 2.57 -13.99
N GLY A 159 20.61 2.06 -15.22
CA GLY A 159 21.40 2.59 -16.32
C GLY A 159 20.65 3.64 -17.13
N LYS A 160 21.15 4.89 -17.13
CA LYS A 160 20.56 6.00 -17.92
C LYS A 160 20.42 5.66 -19.41
N VAL A 161 21.44 5.05 -20.01
CA VAL A 161 21.42 4.65 -21.43
C VAL A 161 20.37 3.57 -21.69
N ALA A 162 20.29 2.56 -20.83
CA ALA A 162 19.36 1.46 -21.02
C ALA A 162 17.90 1.93 -20.92
N LEU A 163 17.59 2.77 -19.92
CA LEU A 163 16.27 3.41 -19.82
C LEU A 163 15.97 4.34 -21.00
N HIS A 164 16.98 5.01 -21.57
CA HIS A 164 16.79 5.84 -22.75
C HIS A 164 16.43 5.00 -23.98
N ILE A 165 17.10 3.87 -24.16
CA ILE A 165 16.79 2.91 -25.23
C ILE A 165 15.37 2.38 -25.08
N LEU A 166 14.97 1.92 -23.89
CA LEU A 166 13.60 1.45 -23.62
C LEU A 166 12.54 2.54 -23.83
N LYS A 167 12.89 3.83 -23.77
CA LYS A 167 11.97 4.93 -24.06
C LYS A 167 11.84 5.26 -25.54
N ARG A 168 12.84 4.93 -26.35
CA ARG A 168 12.94 5.37 -27.76
C ARG A 168 12.69 4.24 -28.73
N ILE A 169 13.31 3.08 -28.48
CA ILE A 169 13.30 1.88 -29.33
C ILE A 169 13.24 0.62 -28.43
N PRO A 170 12.12 0.40 -27.73
CA PRO A 170 12.00 -0.69 -26.75
C PRO A 170 12.03 -2.09 -27.36
N PHE A 171 11.60 -2.26 -28.61
CA PHE A 171 11.42 -3.59 -29.20
C PHE A 171 12.60 -4.03 -30.07
N PRO A 172 12.87 -5.34 -30.16
CA PRO A 172 13.88 -5.88 -31.06
C PRO A 172 13.69 -5.45 -32.53
N THR A 173 12.44 -5.34 -32.99
CA THR A 173 12.10 -4.89 -34.35
C THR A 173 12.54 -3.45 -34.60
N ASP A 174 12.25 -2.53 -33.67
CA ASP A 174 12.64 -1.12 -33.76
C ASP A 174 14.17 -0.97 -33.90
N ILE A 175 14.91 -1.83 -33.21
CA ILE A 175 16.38 -1.84 -33.24
C ILE A 175 16.91 -2.32 -34.60
N LEU A 176 16.25 -3.30 -35.22
CA LEU A 176 16.71 -3.89 -36.49
C LEU A 176 16.33 -3.06 -37.71
N GLU A 177 15.32 -2.21 -37.60
CA GLU A 177 14.96 -1.22 -38.63
C GLU A 177 15.97 -0.07 -38.72
N LEU A 178 16.77 0.14 -37.67
CA LEU A 178 17.76 1.21 -37.60
C LEU A 178 19.16 0.74 -38.01
N THR A 179 19.91 1.65 -38.61
CA THR A 179 21.34 1.46 -38.87
C THR A 179 22.16 1.61 -37.59
N LEU A 180 23.35 1.00 -37.59
CA LEU A 180 24.31 1.13 -36.47
C LEU A 180 24.61 2.59 -36.12
N LYS A 181 24.66 3.49 -37.10
CA LYS A 181 24.92 4.92 -36.88
C LYS A 181 23.77 5.60 -36.14
N GLU A 182 22.52 5.26 -36.46
CA GLU A 182 21.32 5.82 -35.81
C GLU A 182 21.21 5.35 -34.36
N ILE A 183 21.46 4.07 -34.08
CA ILE A 183 21.47 3.54 -32.71
C ILE A 183 22.56 4.22 -31.87
N ILE A 184 23.75 4.44 -32.45
CA ILE A 184 24.83 5.18 -31.77
C ILE A 184 24.41 6.61 -31.45
N LEU A 185 23.67 7.28 -32.33
CA LEU A 185 23.14 8.63 -32.07
C LEU A 185 22.16 8.61 -30.90
N ILE A 186 21.21 7.67 -30.87
CA ILE A 186 20.26 7.51 -29.76
C ILE A 186 21.00 7.26 -28.43
N ILE A 187 22.00 6.38 -28.41
CA ILE A 187 22.79 6.12 -27.19
C ILE A 187 23.51 7.39 -26.72
N ARG A 188 24.02 8.21 -27.65
CA ARG A 188 24.76 9.44 -27.36
C ARG A 188 23.90 10.57 -26.82
N GLU A 189 22.58 10.54 -27.02
CA GLU A 189 21.66 11.48 -26.35
C GLU A 189 21.68 11.30 -24.82
N ALA A 190 21.94 10.07 -24.34
CA ALA A 190 21.92 9.74 -22.92
C ALA A 190 23.32 9.51 -22.28
N ALA A 191 24.41 9.52 -23.07
CA ALA A 191 25.77 9.28 -22.59
C ALA A 191 26.87 10.03 -23.38
N LYS A 192 28.04 10.20 -22.75
CA LYS A 192 29.22 10.81 -23.39
C LYS A 192 29.71 9.97 -24.59
N LYS A 193 30.35 10.65 -25.56
CA LYS A 193 30.69 10.15 -26.92
C LYS A 193 31.37 8.77 -27.02
N SER A 194 32.02 8.27 -25.97
CA SER A 194 32.87 7.07 -25.99
C SER A 194 32.16 5.72 -25.84
N VAL A 195 30.86 5.66 -25.48
CA VAL A 195 30.18 4.41 -25.08
C VAL A 195 29.29 3.79 -26.19
N GLY A 196 29.07 4.49 -27.31
CA GLY A 196 28.01 4.14 -28.27
C GLY A 196 28.23 2.88 -29.10
N LYS A 197 29.42 2.70 -29.70
CA LYS A 197 29.59 1.69 -30.77
C LYS A 197 29.45 0.25 -30.27
N LYS A 198 30.22 -0.13 -29.25
CA LYS A 198 30.19 -1.49 -28.69
C LYS A 198 28.80 -1.87 -28.18
N LYS A 199 28.12 -0.94 -27.50
CA LYS A 199 26.76 -1.18 -26.98
C LYS A 199 25.72 -1.29 -28.08
N ALA A 200 25.82 -0.49 -29.14
CA ALA A 200 24.94 -0.62 -30.30
C ALA A 200 25.13 -1.97 -31.01
N GLU A 201 26.37 -2.43 -31.18
CA GLU A 201 26.67 -3.75 -31.77
C GLU A 201 26.19 -4.92 -30.89
N GLU A 202 26.31 -4.81 -29.57
CA GLU A 202 25.72 -5.76 -28.61
C GLU A 202 24.18 -5.77 -28.71
N LEU A 203 23.56 -4.60 -28.82
CA LEU A 203 22.10 -4.45 -28.90
C LEU A 203 21.52 -5.05 -30.19
N ILE A 204 22.14 -4.79 -31.35
CA ILE A 204 21.73 -5.40 -32.63
C ILE A 204 21.86 -6.93 -32.55
N ARG A 205 22.95 -7.44 -31.96
CA ARG A 205 23.13 -8.89 -31.79
C ARG A 205 22.04 -9.49 -30.90
N ALA A 206 21.75 -8.87 -29.76
CA ALA A 206 20.69 -9.31 -28.87
C ALA A 206 19.32 -9.32 -29.58
N ALA A 207 18.98 -8.27 -30.32
CA ALA A 207 17.71 -8.17 -31.05
C ALA A 207 17.56 -9.28 -32.12
N LYS A 208 18.65 -9.66 -32.80
CA LYS A 208 18.64 -10.77 -33.76
C LYS A 208 18.37 -12.12 -33.11
N VAL A 209 18.90 -12.36 -31.91
CA VAL A 209 18.72 -13.63 -31.17
C VAL A 209 17.25 -13.83 -30.79
N VAL A 210 16.57 -12.76 -30.35
CA VAL A 210 15.13 -12.82 -30.01
C VAL A 210 14.31 -13.28 -31.20
N LEU A 211 14.55 -12.71 -32.39
CA LEU A 211 13.73 -12.93 -33.58
C LEU A 211 14.15 -14.13 -34.43
N THR A 212 15.21 -14.85 -34.05
CA THR A 212 15.56 -16.09 -34.74
C THR A 212 14.55 -17.20 -34.41
N PRO A 213 13.95 -17.89 -35.41
CA PRO A 213 12.85 -18.83 -35.19
C PRO A 213 13.13 -19.99 -34.22
N LYS A 214 14.40 -20.31 -33.93
CA LYS A 214 14.79 -21.43 -33.07
C LYS A 214 14.64 -21.16 -31.57
N SER A 215 14.45 -19.92 -31.12
CA SER A 215 14.35 -19.58 -29.68
C SER A 215 12.93 -19.69 -29.11
N TRP A 216 11.88 -19.72 -29.94
CA TRP A 216 10.47 -19.65 -29.49
C TRP A 216 9.58 -20.83 -29.90
N THR A 217 10.13 -21.91 -30.48
CA THR A 217 9.33 -23.05 -30.96
C THR A 217 8.79 -23.99 -29.88
N ASN A 218 8.89 -23.67 -28.58
CA ASN A 218 8.50 -24.59 -27.49
C ASN A 218 7.51 -24.03 -26.45
N LEU A 219 6.81 -22.92 -26.73
CA LEU A 219 5.83 -22.36 -25.76
C LEU A 219 4.51 -21.93 -26.42
N ILE A 220 3.87 -22.86 -27.14
CA ILE A 220 2.40 -22.88 -27.30
C ILE A 220 1.94 -24.31 -27.04
#